data_AF-A0A846QDA7-F1
#
_entry.id   AF-A0A846QDA7-F1
#
_cell.length_a   1.000
_cell.length_b   1.000
_cell.length_c   1.000
_cell.angle_alpha   90.00
_cell.angle_beta   90.00
_cell.angle_gamma   90.00
#
_symmetry.space_group_name_H-M   'P 1'
#
loop_
_entity.id
_entity.type
_entity.pdbx_description
1 polymer ?
#
loop_
_entity_poly.entity_id
_entity_poly.type
_entity_poly.pdbx_seq_one_letter_code
_entity_poly.pdbx_strand_id
1 'polypeptide(L)'
;ILIGYYFGGLFSLEIEGISWHEGGVYGTAVATMGMLSVAGMILGMDGFGPIVDNAAGIAEMSGEEKEMRDRMDAFDAAGNTTKALTKGYALGSAGLAALLLFQAYLTDYARIAGIPPLEVIVDIVRPEIIAALFIGGLLPFIFSAYAIRAVGKAAFKVVEEVRRQFRDIPGLMEGSAKPDYSKCVDISTLWAQKEMIIPGIMPVLVPLIVGFIF
;
A
#
# COMPACT_ATOMS: atom_id res chain seq x y z
N ILE A 1 6.34 -14.89 -11.05
CA ILE A 1 6.14 -16.06 -10.16
C ILE A 1 6.36 -17.34 -10.94
N LEU A 2 5.39 -17.80 -11.75
CA LEU A 2 5.48 -19.07 -12.47
C LEU A 2 6.75 -19.20 -13.33
N ILE A 3 7.13 -18.13 -14.02
CA ILE A 3 8.38 -18.09 -14.80
C ILE A 3 9.61 -18.26 -13.89
N GLY A 4 9.65 -17.53 -12.75
CA GLY A 4 10.73 -17.66 -11.77
C GLY A 4 10.78 -19.05 -11.14
N TYR A 5 9.62 -19.63 -10.83
CA TYR A 5 9.50 -21.00 -10.33
C TYR A 5 9.99 -22.02 -11.36
N TYR A 6 9.60 -21.87 -12.63
CA TYR A 6 10.04 -22.75 -13.70
C TYR A 6 11.55 -22.72 -13.91
N PHE A 7 12.15 -21.52 -14.02
CA PHE A 7 13.60 -21.40 -14.18
C PHE A 7 14.38 -21.87 -12.95
N GLY A 8 13.85 -21.65 -11.74
CA GLY A 8 14.42 -22.21 -10.53
C GLY A 8 14.36 -23.74 -10.49
N GLY A 9 13.28 -24.33 -11.00
CA GLY A 9 13.16 -25.77 -11.20
C GLY A 9 14.20 -26.31 -12.18
N LEU A 10 14.39 -25.64 -13.33
CA LEU A 10 15.44 -26.02 -14.28
C LEU A 10 16.83 -25.96 -13.64
N PHE A 11 17.12 -24.91 -12.87
CA PHE A 11 18.39 -24.77 -12.16
C PHE A 11 18.63 -25.91 -11.14
N SER A 12 17.58 -26.41 -10.47
CA SER A 12 17.73 -27.54 -9.55
C SER A 12 18.14 -28.85 -10.22
N LEU A 13 17.88 -29.01 -11.53
CA LEU A 13 18.31 -30.20 -12.27
C LEU A 13 19.83 -30.24 -12.48
N GLU A 14 20.51 -29.10 -12.34
CA GLU A 14 21.96 -28.98 -12.50
C GLU A 14 22.73 -29.21 -11.19
N ILE A 15 22.04 -29.29 -10.04
CA ILE A 15 22.64 -29.42 -8.70
C ILE A 15 22.10 -30.68 -8.01
N GLU A 16 23.01 -31.60 -7.66
CA GLU A 16 22.64 -32.79 -6.89
C GLU A 16 22.10 -32.43 -5.50
N GLY A 17 20.98 -33.05 -5.11
CA GLY A 17 20.42 -32.94 -3.77
C GLY A 17 19.37 -31.82 -3.57
N ILE A 18 19.01 -31.08 -4.62
CA ILE A 18 17.93 -30.08 -4.57
C ILE A 18 16.71 -30.59 -5.34
N SER A 19 15.53 -30.58 -4.71
CA SER A 19 14.28 -30.96 -5.40
C SER A 19 13.78 -29.85 -6.34
N TRP A 20 12.98 -30.24 -7.35
CA TRP A 20 12.34 -29.30 -8.27
C TRP A 20 11.56 -28.19 -7.54
N HIS A 21 10.86 -28.55 -6.47
CA HIS A 21 10.08 -27.61 -5.68
C HIS A 21 10.96 -26.61 -4.93
N GLU A 22 12.05 -27.07 -4.30
CA GLU A 22 13.01 -26.18 -3.64
C GLU A 22 13.68 -25.22 -4.63
N GLY A 23 14.07 -25.74 -5.80
CA GLY A 23 14.56 -24.94 -6.92
C GLY A 23 13.56 -23.87 -7.35
N GLY A 24 12.29 -24.24 -7.52
CA GLY A 24 11.24 -23.32 -7.93
C GLY A 24 10.91 -22.25 -6.87
N VAL A 25 10.88 -22.61 -5.60
CA VAL A 25 10.73 -21.65 -4.48
C VAL A 25 11.91 -20.66 -4.51
N TYR A 26 13.13 -21.17 -4.64
CA TYR A 26 14.34 -20.35 -4.76
C TYR A 26 14.29 -19.42 -5.97
N GLY A 27 13.92 -19.92 -7.16
CA GLY A 27 13.79 -19.11 -8.37
C GLY A 27 12.70 -18.02 -8.24
N THR A 28 11.62 -18.28 -7.51
CA THR A 28 10.60 -17.28 -7.20
C THR A 28 11.15 -16.20 -6.25
N ALA A 29 11.95 -16.58 -5.25
CA ALA A 29 12.63 -15.65 -4.36
C ALA A 29 13.63 -14.77 -5.11
N VAL A 30 14.47 -15.36 -5.97
CA VAL A 30 15.42 -14.62 -6.83
C VAL A 30 14.69 -13.67 -7.78
N ALA A 31 13.59 -14.09 -8.41
CA ALA A 31 12.80 -13.21 -9.26
C ALA A 31 12.22 -12.02 -8.49
N THR A 32 11.81 -12.23 -7.24
CA THR A 32 11.30 -11.18 -6.35
C THR A 32 12.42 -10.22 -5.94
N MET A 33 13.60 -10.72 -5.59
CA MET A 33 14.79 -9.90 -5.35
C MET A 33 15.19 -9.10 -6.59
N GLY A 34 15.11 -9.72 -7.78
CA GLY A 34 15.37 -9.07 -9.07
C GLY A 34 14.41 -7.92 -9.32
N MET A 35 13.11 -8.11 -9.07
CA MET A 35 12.13 -7.02 -9.11
C MET A 35 12.55 -5.91 -8.15
N LEU A 36 12.80 -6.22 -6.87
CA LEU A 36 13.16 -5.26 -5.82
C LEU A 36 14.54 -4.60 -5.99
N SER A 37 15.42 -5.10 -6.84
CA SER A 37 16.77 -4.54 -7.06
C SER A 37 16.74 -3.08 -7.53
N VAL A 38 15.67 -2.67 -8.22
CA VAL A 38 15.45 -1.30 -8.69
C VAL A 38 14.57 -0.47 -7.76
N ALA A 39 14.24 -0.98 -6.56
CA ALA A 39 13.34 -0.30 -5.62
C ALA A 39 13.80 1.11 -5.27
N GLY A 40 15.11 1.35 -5.19
CA GLY A 40 15.65 2.71 -4.97
C GLY A 40 15.25 3.70 -6.07
N MET A 41 15.25 3.28 -7.33
CA MET A 41 14.79 4.12 -8.45
C MET A 41 13.27 4.32 -8.40
N ILE A 42 12.51 3.25 -8.09
CA ILE A 42 11.05 3.32 -7.95
C ILE A 42 10.67 4.31 -6.83
N LEU A 43 11.31 4.24 -5.67
CA LEU A 43 11.07 5.16 -4.56
C LEU A 43 11.46 6.59 -4.91
N GLY A 44 12.54 6.77 -5.68
CA GLY A 44 12.92 8.09 -6.22
C GLY A 44 11.84 8.69 -7.11
N MET A 45 11.26 7.89 -8.01
CA MET A 45 10.13 8.30 -8.86
C MET A 45 8.85 8.54 -8.05
N ASP A 46 8.60 7.75 -7.01
CA ASP A 46 7.42 7.94 -6.14
C ASP A 46 7.53 9.24 -5.34
N GLY A 47 8.74 9.59 -4.89
CA GLY A 47 9.04 10.84 -4.21
C GLY A 47 9.00 12.07 -5.11
N PHE A 48 9.25 11.91 -6.40
CA PHE A 48 9.19 13.01 -7.38
C PHE A 48 7.81 13.67 -7.41
N GLY A 49 6.72 12.90 -7.42
CA GLY A 49 5.36 13.44 -7.47
C GLY A 49 5.04 14.41 -6.32
N PRO A 50 5.12 13.98 -5.04
CA PRO A 50 4.87 14.87 -3.90
C PRO A 50 5.82 16.08 -3.80
N ILE A 51 7.06 15.97 -4.29
CA ILE A 51 7.98 17.11 -4.32
C ILE A 51 7.47 18.19 -5.28
N VAL A 52 7.06 17.78 -6.48
CA VAL A 52 6.54 18.70 -7.49
C VAL A 52 5.19 19.29 -7.09
N ASP A 53 4.27 18.50 -6.54
CA ASP A 53 2.96 18.96 -6.03
C ASP A 53 3.15 20.09 -4.98
N ASN A 54 4.07 19.90 -4.03
CA ASN A 54 4.41 20.94 -3.06
C ASN A 54 5.07 22.16 -3.71
N ALA A 55 5.95 21.97 -4.69
CA ALA A 55 6.59 23.07 -5.41
C ALA A 55 5.57 23.91 -6.20
N ALA A 56 4.61 23.26 -6.86
CA ALA A 56 3.51 23.91 -7.56
C ALA A 56 2.63 24.71 -6.57
N GLY A 57 2.29 24.11 -5.42
CA GLY A 57 1.56 24.79 -4.34
C GLY A 57 2.30 26.03 -3.81
N ILE A 58 3.62 25.94 -3.60
CA ILE A 58 4.44 27.09 -3.17
C ILE A 58 4.46 28.19 -4.23
N ALA A 59 4.59 27.84 -5.52
CA ALA A 59 4.58 28.81 -6.61
C ALA A 59 3.23 29.56 -6.69
N GLU A 60 2.12 28.83 -6.54
CA GLU A 60 0.76 29.41 -6.49
C GLU A 60 0.62 30.39 -5.31
N MET A 61 1.00 29.94 -4.10
CA MET A 61 0.91 30.74 -2.86
C MET A 61 1.87 31.94 -2.82
N SER A 62 2.98 31.90 -3.56
CA SER A 62 3.97 32.98 -3.62
C SER A 62 3.64 34.06 -4.66
N GLY A 63 2.59 33.86 -5.47
CA GLY A 63 2.20 34.83 -6.51
C GLY A 63 3.09 34.79 -7.76
N GLU A 64 3.77 33.66 -8.02
CA GLU A 64 4.66 33.50 -9.18
C GLU A 64 3.92 33.67 -10.52
N GLU A 65 4.68 34.04 -11.56
CA GLU A 65 4.14 34.27 -12.90
C GLU A 65 3.47 33.03 -13.50
N LYS A 66 2.44 33.25 -14.33
CA LYS A 66 1.67 32.17 -14.95
C LYS A 66 2.53 31.18 -15.74
N GLU A 67 3.58 31.66 -16.42
CA GLU A 67 4.49 30.78 -17.17
C GLU A 67 5.21 29.77 -16.25
N MET A 68 5.59 30.19 -15.04
CA MET A 68 6.21 29.29 -14.06
C MET A 68 5.20 28.26 -13.55
N ARG A 69 3.95 28.67 -13.33
CA ARG A 69 2.85 27.77 -12.93
C ARG A 69 2.53 26.73 -14.01
N ASP A 70 2.40 27.16 -15.28
CA ASP A 70 2.14 26.28 -16.42
C ASP A 70 3.26 25.23 -16.58
N ARG A 71 4.53 25.60 -16.31
CA ARG A 71 5.65 24.65 -16.29
C ARG A 71 5.55 23.66 -15.13
N MET A 72 5.15 24.12 -13.94
CA MET A 72 4.99 23.25 -12.76
C MET A 72 3.83 22.27 -12.92
N ASP A 73 2.72 22.70 -13.54
CA ASP A 73 1.57 21.82 -13.84
C ASP A 73 1.97 20.66 -14.76
N ALA A 74 2.85 20.91 -15.73
CA ALA A 74 3.39 19.85 -16.59
C ALA A 74 4.23 18.83 -15.79
N PHE A 75 5.00 19.29 -14.80
CA PHE A 75 5.74 18.39 -13.91
C PHE A 75 4.80 17.64 -12.97
N ASP A 76 3.74 18.27 -12.44
CA ASP A 76 2.77 17.59 -11.55
C ASP A 76 2.02 16.48 -12.30
N ALA A 77 1.64 16.73 -13.56
CA ALA A 77 1.06 15.70 -14.42
C ALA A 77 2.02 14.49 -14.62
N ALA A 78 3.31 14.75 -14.81
CA ALA A 78 4.33 13.69 -14.87
C ALA A 78 4.50 12.99 -13.50
N GLY A 79 4.44 13.74 -12.40
CA GLY A 79 4.45 13.25 -11.03
C GLY A 79 3.28 12.31 -10.73
N ASN A 80 2.08 12.64 -11.20
CA ASN A 80 0.90 11.79 -11.06
C ASN A 80 1.02 10.49 -11.87
N THR A 81 1.62 10.55 -13.05
CA THR A 81 1.89 9.35 -13.87
C THR A 81 2.91 8.43 -13.19
N THR A 82 4.02 8.98 -12.70
CA THR A 82 5.06 8.22 -11.99
C THR A 82 4.51 7.60 -10.70
N LYS A 83 3.76 8.35 -9.90
CA LYS A 83 3.05 7.86 -8.70
C LYS A 83 2.08 6.72 -8.97
N ALA A 84 1.43 6.69 -10.13
CA ALA A 84 0.56 5.58 -10.51
C ALA A 84 1.37 4.31 -10.84
N LEU A 85 2.47 4.46 -11.58
CA LEU A 85 3.37 3.35 -11.93
C LEU A 85 4.03 2.73 -10.69
N THR A 86 4.49 3.57 -9.75
CA THR A 86 5.14 3.13 -8.51
C THR A 86 4.16 2.37 -7.60
N LYS A 87 2.90 2.81 -7.51
CA LYS A 87 1.84 2.06 -6.82
C LYS A 87 1.58 0.68 -7.44
N GLY A 88 1.55 0.59 -8.76
CA GLY A 88 1.40 -0.68 -9.47
C GLY A 88 2.57 -1.63 -9.19
N TYR A 89 3.80 -1.11 -9.20
CA TYR A 89 4.98 -1.87 -8.84
C TYR A 89 4.96 -2.34 -7.37
N ALA A 90 4.57 -1.46 -6.43
CA ALA A 90 4.45 -1.80 -5.02
C ALA A 90 3.41 -2.92 -4.80
N LEU A 91 2.26 -2.86 -5.48
CA LEU A 91 1.24 -3.91 -5.43
C LEU A 91 1.76 -5.23 -5.99
N GLY A 92 2.43 -5.20 -7.14
CA GLY A 92 3.02 -6.38 -7.77
C GLY A 92 4.06 -7.05 -6.87
N SER A 93 5.00 -6.28 -6.35
CA SER A 93 6.05 -6.77 -5.43
C SER A 93 5.48 -7.28 -4.11
N ALA A 94 4.46 -6.61 -3.54
CA ALA A 94 3.77 -7.10 -2.36
C ALA A 94 3.08 -8.45 -2.61
N GLY A 95 2.47 -8.65 -3.78
CA GLY A 95 1.88 -9.93 -4.17
C GLY A 95 2.92 -11.06 -4.28
N LEU A 96 4.10 -10.76 -4.85
CA LEU A 96 5.22 -11.70 -4.88
C LEU A 96 5.70 -12.06 -3.47
N ALA A 97 5.91 -11.05 -2.63
CA ALA A 97 6.36 -11.23 -1.25
C ALA A 97 5.34 -12.01 -0.41
N ALA A 98 4.03 -11.75 -0.59
CA ALA A 98 2.97 -12.47 0.10
C ALA A 98 3.00 -13.97 -0.21
N LEU A 99 3.24 -14.36 -1.46
CA LEU A 99 3.38 -15.78 -1.83
C LEU A 99 4.62 -16.43 -1.23
N LEU A 100 5.75 -15.72 -1.20
CA LEU A 100 6.97 -16.22 -0.57
C LEU A 100 6.78 -16.39 0.93
N LEU A 101 6.15 -15.42 1.60
CA LEU A 101 5.82 -15.50 3.02
C LEU A 101 4.82 -16.63 3.29
N PHE A 102 3.88 -16.88 2.39
CA PHE A 102 2.96 -18.01 2.50
C PHE A 102 3.69 -19.36 2.37
N GLN A 103 4.62 -19.49 1.42
CA GLN A 103 5.46 -20.69 1.30
C GLN A 103 6.35 -20.89 2.54
N ALA A 104 6.95 -19.81 3.05
CA ALA A 104 7.72 -19.84 4.29
C ALA A 104 6.86 -20.26 5.49
N TYR A 105 5.62 -19.75 5.58
CA TYR A 105 4.65 -20.14 6.59
C TYR A 105 4.32 -21.64 6.53
N LEU A 106 4.03 -22.19 5.35
CA LEU A 106 3.77 -23.63 5.20
C LEU A 106 4.98 -24.48 5.60
N THR A 107 6.19 -24.02 5.28
CA THR A 107 7.43 -24.70 5.65
C THR A 107 7.63 -24.71 7.17
N ASP A 108 7.36 -23.60 7.84
CA ASP A 108 7.49 -23.51 9.30
C ASP A 108 6.39 -24.31 10.02
N TYR A 109 5.17 -24.29 9.49
CA TYR A 109 4.09 -25.17 9.93
C TYR A 109 4.49 -26.65 9.83
N ALA A 110 5.07 -27.08 8.70
CA ALA A 110 5.52 -28.46 8.50
C ALA A 110 6.52 -28.89 9.58
N ARG A 111 7.49 -28.01 9.86
CA ARG A 111 8.49 -28.23 10.91
C ARG A 111 7.86 -28.42 12.28
N ILE A 112 6.90 -27.57 12.65
CA ILE A 112 6.21 -27.64 13.94
C ILE A 112 5.33 -28.90 14.04
N ALA A 113 4.65 -29.25 12.95
CA ALA A 113 3.78 -30.42 12.88
C ALA A 113 4.55 -31.76 12.75
N GLY A 114 5.87 -31.72 12.49
CA GLY A 114 6.68 -32.90 12.25
C GLY A 114 6.40 -33.59 10.91
N ILE A 115 5.89 -32.86 9.93
CA ILE A 115 5.52 -33.36 8.60
C ILE A 115 6.57 -32.88 7.58
N PRO A 116 6.96 -33.68 6.57
CA PRO A 116 7.80 -33.21 5.49
C PRO A 116 7.21 -31.97 4.79
N PRO A 117 7.98 -30.90 4.52
CA PRO A 117 7.46 -29.68 3.89
C PRO A 117 6.74 -29.91 2.56
N LEU A 118 7.20 -30.89 1.78
CA LEU A 118 6.63 -31.25 0.48
C LEU A 118 5.27 -31.98 0.58
N GLU A 119 4.89 -32.44 1.78
CA GLU A 119 3.62 -33.13 2.03
C GLU A 119 2.54 -32.20 2.60
N VAL A 120 2.85 -30.92 2.84
CA VAL A 120 1.86 -29.93 3.29
C VAL A 120 0.94 -29.58 2.13
N ILE A 121 -0.31 -30.08 2.21
CA ILE A 121 -1.35 -29.83 1.22
C ILE A 121 -2.38 -28.85 1.79
N VAL A 122 -2.56 -27.73 1.11
CA VAL A 122 -3.66 -26.79 1.37
C VAL A 122 -4.85 -27.19 0.50
N ASP A 123 -5.74 -28.02 1.05
CA ASP A 123 -6.93 -28.50 0.33
C ASP A 123 -8.06 -27.45 0.36
N ILE A 124 -8.25 -26.79 -0.78
CA ILE A 124 -9.28 -25.76 -0.97
C ILE A 124 -10.72 -26.29 -0.88
N VAL A 125 -10.95 -27.60 -0.90
CA VAL A 125 -12.29 -28.18 -0.77
C VAL A 125 -12.73 -28.22 0.69
N ARG A 126 -11.78 -28.16 1.63
CA ARG A 126 -12.08 -28.14 3.06
C ARG A 126 -12.89 -26.88 3.44
N PRO A 127 -14.05 -27.03 4.10
CA PRO A 127 -14.89 -25.89 4.47
C PRO A 127 -14.17 -24.81 5.26
N GLU A 128 -13.22 -25.18 6.14
CA GLU A 128 -12.47 -24.23 6.96
C GLU A 128 -11.55 -23.34 6.10
N ILE A 129 -10.91 -23.91 5.08
CA ILE A 129 -10.03 -23.18 4.16
C ILE A 129 -10.85 -22.26 3.25
N ILE A 130 -12.01 -22.72 2.77
CA ILE A 130 -12.94 -21.88 2.00
C ILE A 130 -13.42 -20.70 2.84
N ALA A 131 -13.82 -20.94 4.10
CA ALA A 131 -14.24 -19.88 5.01
C ALA A 131 -13.12 -18.86 5.26
N ALA A 132 -11.90 -19.33 5.54
CA ALA A 132 -10.73 -18.48 5.72
C ALA A 132 -10.40 -17.66 4.45
N LEU A 133 -10.54 -18.25 3.26
CA LEU A 133 -10.35 -17.57 1.98
C LEU A 133 -11.37 -16.43 1.78
N PHE A 134 -12.64 -16.65 2.10
CA PHE A 134 -13.67 -15.61 2.05
C PHE A 134 -13.42 -14.50 3.08
N ILE A 135 -13.07 -14.85 4.32
CA ILE A 135 -12.73 -13.87 5.37
C ILE A 135 -11.57 -13.01 4.88
N GLY A 136 -10.45 -13.64 4.46
CA GLY A 136 -9.27 -12.95 3.95
C GLY A 136 -9.56 -12.09 2.72
N GLY A 137 -10.34 -12.60 1.77
CA GLY A 137 -10.73 -11.89 0.56
C GLY A 137 -11.64 -10.67 0.81
N LEU A 138 -12.42 -10.69 1.89
CA LEU A 138 -13.26 -9.56 2.29
C LEU A 138 -12.48 -8.48 3.05
N LEU A 139 -11.33 -8.80 3.67
CA LEU A 139 -10.56 -7.83 4.46
C LEU A 139 -10.19 -6.56 3.70
N PRO A 140 -9.69 -6.59 2.45
CA PRO A 140 -9.38 -5.37 1.71
C PRO A 140 -10.62 -4.48 1.49
N PHE A 141 -11.80 -5.08 1.30
CA PHE A 141 -13.05 -4.33 1.15
C PHE A 141 -13.49 -3.68 2.45
N ILE A 142 -13.40 -4.41 3.56
CA ILE A 142 -13.71 -3.87 4.88
C ILE A 142 -12.73 -2.74 5.22
N PHE A 143 -11.43 -2.95 5.04
CA PHE A 143 -10.40 -1.93 5.23
C PHE A 143 -10.71 -0.67 4.41
N SER A 144 -11.00 -0.84 3.12
CA SER A 144 -11.33 0.27 2.21
C SER A 144 -12.58 1.02 2.64
N ALA A 145 -13.63 0.31 3.06
CA ALA A 145 -14.86 0.93 3.55
C ALA A 145 -14.61 1.79 4.80
N TYR A 146 -13.81 1.31 5.76
CA TYR A 146 -13.43 2.11 6.93
C TYR A 146 -12.56 3.32 6.54
N ALA A 147 -11.58 3.14 5.66
CA ALA A 147 -10.70 4.20 5.21
C ALA A 147 -11.45 5.31 4.46
N ILE A 148 -12.33 4.96 3.51
CA ILE A 148 -13.15 5.92 2.77
C ILE A 148 -14.10 6.66 3.72
N ARG A 149 -14.73 5.95 4.65
CA ARG A 149 -15.62 6.57 5.65
C ARG A 149 -14.86 7.53 6.56
N ALA A 150 -13.65 7.18 6.97
CA ALA A 150 -12.78 8.03 7.78
C ALA A 150 -12.44 9.34 7.04
N VAL A 151 -12.00 9.24 5.79
CA VAL A 151 -11.70 10.40 4.94
C VAL A 151 -12.94 11.26 4.74
N GLY A 152 -14.10 10.67 4.45
CA GLY A 152 -15.35 11.41 4.25
C GLY A 152 -15.77 12.24 5.47
N LYS A 153 -15.65 11.68 6.69
CA LYS A 153 -15.93 12.41 7.93
C LYS A 153 -14.99 13.58 8.16
N ALA A 154 -13.69 13.37 7.94
CA ALA A 154 -12.67 14.41 8.11
C ALA A 154 -12.84 15.52 7.06
N ALA A 155 -13.06 15.16 5.80
CA ALA A 155 -13.26 16.09 4.70
C ALA A 155 -14.48 16.99 4.93
N PHE A 156 -15.60 16.44 5.40
CA PHE A 156 -16.80 17.23 5.69
C PHE A 156 -16.52 18.33 6.73
N LYS A 157 -15.74 18.01 7.77
CA LYS A 157 -15.35 18.98 8.81
C LYS A 157 -14.41 20.06 8.29
N VAL A 158 -13.45 19.69 7.43
CA VAL A 158 -12.57 20.66 6.78
C VAL A 158 -13.39 21.59 5.89
N VAL A 159 -14.36 21.08 5.12
CA VAL A 159 -15.24 21.91 4.28
C VAL A 159 -16.09 22.86 5.13
N GLU A 160 -16.68 22.39 6.22
CA GLU A 160 -17.43 23.24 7.15
C GLU A 160 -16.55 24.35 7.75
N GLU A 161 -15.32 24.03 8.15
CA GLU A 161 -14.37 25.01 8.69
C GLU A 161 -13.93 26.03 7.64
N VAL A 162 -13.62 25.59 6.42
CA VAL A 162 -13.28 26.51 5.31
C VAL A 162 -14.45 27.44 5.00
N ARG A 163 -15.68 26.92 4.93
CA ARG A 163 -16.90 27.74 4.74
C ARG A 163 -17.11 28.73 5.88
N ARG A 164 -16.86 28.31 7.12
CA ARG A 164 -16.93 29.18 8.30
C ARG A 164 -15.91 30.31 8.20
N GLN A 165 -14.66 30.02 7.83
CA GLN A 165 -13.64 31.05 7.66
C GLN A 165 -14.01 32.06 6.57
N PHE A 166 -14.50 31.60 5.41
CA PHE A 166 -14.95 32.52 4.35
C PHE A 166 -16.16 33.38 4.74
N ARG A 167 -17.06 32.89 5.59
CA ARG A 167 -18.23 33.64 6.05
C ARG A 167 -17.88 34.62 7.18
N ASP A 168 -17.05 34.19 8.12
CA ASP A 168 -16.88 34.87 9.41
C ASP A 168 -15.62 35.74 9.49
N ILE A 169 -14.62 35.57 8.59
CA ILE A 169 -13.40 36.39 8.54
C ILE A 169 -13.55 37.47 7.46
N PRO A 170 -13.76 38.75 7.84
CA PRO A 170 -13.87 39.84 6.86
C PRO A 170 -12.56 40.02 6.09
N GLY A 171 -12.64 40.25 4.78
CA GLY A 171 -11.46 40.51 3.95
C GLY A 171 -10.75 39.26 3.43
N LEU A 172 -11.20 38.05 3.82
CA LEU A 172 -10.56 36.80 3.41
C LEU A 172 -10.79 36.46 1.93
N MET A 173 -12.01 36.64 1.43
CA MET A 173 -12.35 36.43 0.02
C MET A 173 -11.65 37.46 -0.89
N GLU A 174 -11.45 38.66 -0.37
CA GLU A 174 -10.78 39.77 -1.04
C GLU A 174 -9.24 39.66 -0.98
N GLY A 175 -8.69 38.67 -0.27
CA GLY A 175 -7.25 38.46 -0.11
C GLY A 175 -6.55 39.45 0.82
N SER A 176 -7.32 40.26 1.56
CA SER A 176 -6.82 41.28 2.49
C SER A 176 -6.61 40.76 3.92
N ALA A 177 -7.19 39.61 4.27
CA ALA A 177 -7.01 38.92 5.54
C ALA A 177 -6.36 37.54 5.35
N LYS A 178 -5.64 37.06 6.37
CA LYS A 178 -5.03 35.72 6.36
C LYS A 178 -6.01 34.67 6.91
N PRO A 179 -6.10 33.47 6.30
CA PRO A 179 -6.88 32.37 6.86
C PRO A 179 -6.22 31.76 8.10
N ASP A 180 -7.01 31.03 8.88
CA ASP A 180 -6.52 30.20 9.99
C ASP A 180 -6.20 28.79 9.48
N TYR A 181 -4.94 28.59 9.10
CA TYR A 181 -4.44 27.28 8.64
C TYR A 181 -4.43 26.24 9.76
N SER A 182 -4.22 26.65 11.02
CA SER A 182 -4.06 25.74 12.16
C SER A 182 -5.33 24.90 12.36
N LYS A 183 -6.51 25.52 12.23
CA LYS A 183 -7.78 24.80 12.40
C LYS A 183 -7.97 23.66 11.41
N CYS A 184 -7.64 23.87 10.14
CA CYS A 184 -7.75 22.82 9.13
C CYS A 184 -6.74 21.68 9.39
N VAL A 185 -5.53 22.02 9.84
CA VAL A 185 -4.50 21.04 10.22
C VAL A 185 -4.93 20.24 11.46
N ASP A 186 -5.48 20.89 12.48
CA ASP A 186 -5.94 20.27 13.72
C ASP A 186 -7.07 19.26 13.45
N ILE A 187 -8.05 19.66 12.62
CA ILE A 187 -9.14 18.77 12.21
C ILE A 187 -8.57 17.55 11.49
N SER A 188 -7.72 17.76 10.48
CA SER A 188 -7.17 16.65 9.70
C SER A 188 -6.35 15.69 10.57
N THR A 189 -5.57 16.24 11.49
CA THR A 189 -4.69 15.48 12.39
C THR A 189 -5.46 14.65 13.41
N LEU A 190 -6.41 15.27 14.12
CA LEU A 190 -7.21 14.59 15.14
C LEU A 190 -8.02 13.45 14.54
N TRP A 191 -8.65 13.68 13.38
CA TRP A 191 -9.49 12.68 12.73
C TRP A 191 -8.70 11.57 12.06
N ALA A 192 -7.55 11.88 11.44
CA ALA A 192 -6.66 10.85 10.91
C ALA A 192 -6.20 9.90 12.02
N GLN A 193 -5.71 10.42 13.16
CA GLN A 193 -5.25 9.58 14.26
C GLN A 193 -6.37 8.72 14.85
N LYS A 194 -7.56 9.30 15.04
CA LYS A 194 -8.69 8.59 15.65
C LYS A 194 -9.26 7.50 14.75
N GLU A 195 -9.47 7.79 13.46
CA GLU A 195 -10.15 6.86 12.55
C GLU A 195 -9.20 5.79 11.97
N MET A 196 -7.87 6.00 12.00
CA MET A 196 -6.89 5.00 11.55
C MET A 196 -6.68 3.82 12.51
N ILE A 197 -7.15 3.90 13.76
CA ILE A 197 -6.97 2.82 14.75
C ILE A 197 -7.55 1.49 14.26
N ILE A 198 -8.81 1.51 13.79
CA ILE A 198 -9.50 0.28 13.37
C ILE A 198 -8.85 -0.33 12.11
N PRO A 199 -8.64 0.42 11.01
CA PRO A 199 -7.92 -0.10 9.84
C PRO A 199 -6.51 -0.57 10.15
N GLY A 200 -5.79 0.09 11.07
CA GLY A 200 -4.42 -0.25 11.42
C GLY A 200 -4.29 -1.55 12.22
N ILE A 201 -5.23 -1.81 13.14
CA ILE A 201 -5.21 -3.00 13.99
C ILE A 201 -5.75 -4.23 13.25
N MET A 202 -6.66 -4.05 12.30
CA MET A 202 -7.36 -5.14 11.60
C MET A 202 -6.42 -6.17 10.94
N PRO A 203 -5.39 -5.80 10.15
CA PRO A 203 -4.46 -6.77 9.55
C PRO A 203 -3.66 -7.59 10.56
N VAL A 204 -3.52 -7.10 11.80
CA VAL A 204 -2.79 -7.80 12.88
C VAL A 204 -3.73 -8.72 13.65
N LEU A 205 -4.92 -8.24 14.03
CA LEU A 205 -5.86 -9.04 14.82
C LEU A 205 -6.49 -10.17 14.03
N VAL A 206 -6.78 -9.99 12.75
CA VAL A 206 -7.53 -11.01 11.99
C VAL A 206 -6.73 -12.32 11.86
N PRO A 207 -5.44 -12.33 11.48
CA PRO A 207 -4.67 -13.58 11.47
C PRO A 207 -4.61 -14.27 12.85
N LEU A 208 -4.52 -13.49 13.94
CA LEU A 208 -4.52 -14.05 15.30
C LEU A 208 -5.87 -14.68 15.65
N ILE A 209 -6.97 -13.98 15.40
CA ILE A 209 -8.33 -14.48 15.66
C ILE A 209 -8.59 -15.75 14.84
N VAL A 210 -8.25 -15.72 13.55
CA VAL A 210 -8.43 -16.89 12.68
C VAL A 210 -7.59 -18.05 13.17
N GLY A 211 -6.30 -17.85 13.46
CA GLY A 211 -5.39 -18.92 13.87
C GLY A 211 -5.60 -19.50 15.27
N PHE A 212 -6.27 -18.78 16.19
CA PHE A 212 -6.59 -19.31 17.52
C PHE A 212 -7.98 -19.94 17.62
N ILE A 213 -8.92 -19.58 16.73
CA ILE A 213 -10.31 -20.07 16.78
C ILE A 213 -10.56 -21.23 15.82
N PHE A 214 -9.92 -21.20 14.64
CA PHE A 214 -10.10 -22.18 13.57
C PHE A 214 -8.79 -22.93 13.30
#